data_AF-X1LZ39-F1
#
_entry.id   AF-X1LZ39-F1
#
_cell.length_a   1.000
_cell.length_b   1.000
_cell.length_c   1.000
_cell.angle_alpha   90.00
_cell.angle_beta   90.00
_cell.angle_gamma   90.00
#
_symmetry.space_group_name_H-M   'P 1'
#
loop_
_entity.id
_entity.type
_entity.pdbx_description
1 polymer ?
#
loop_
_entity_poly.entity_id
_entity_poly.type
_entity_poly.pdbx_seq_one_letter_code
_entity_poly.pdbx_strand_id
1 'polypeptide(L)'
;MTKDFETFERVGPLLPPEDKDASLFPRCFKGRFALIHRPIIRGEAHIWISFSPDLKHWGDHRVLIPIRPGWWDSHRVGLGAQPIETPEGWLIVYHGVREAASGSIYRVGLALLDLEEPWKLRFRSQEWVLGPSAPYEQMGDVPGVVFPGGAILDQENESL
;
A
#
# COMPACT_ATOMS: atom_id res chain seq x y z
N MET A 1 8.15 13.54 12.37
CA MET A 1 6.86 13.63 13.07
C MET A 1 6.43 15.09 13.10
N THR A 2 5.13 15.35 13.09
CA THR A 2 4.54 16.68 13.23
C THR A 2 3.25 16.55 14.03
N LYS A 3 2.80 17.66 14.63
CA LYS A 3 1.50 17.76 15.33
C LYS A 3 0.63 18.89 14.78
N ASP A 4 1.21 19.77 13.95
CA ASP A 4 0.64 21.04 13.51
C ASP A 4 0.71 21.23 11.99
N PHE A 5 1.42 20.36 11.26
CA PHE A 5 1.75 20.52 9.83
C PHE A 5 2.59 21.78 9.51
N GLU A 6 3.21 22.39 10.52
CA GLU A 6 4.12 23.53 10.38
C GLU A 6 5.55 23.13 10.74
N THR A 7 5.71 22.43 11.87
CA THR A 7 7.01 21.97 12.36
C THR A 7 7.20 20.49 12.08
N PHE A 8 8.32 20.14 11.45
CA PHE A 8 8.63 18.77 11.05
C PHE A 8 9.94 18.28 11.65
N GLU A 9 9.86 17.25 12.49
CA GLU A 9 11.03 16.51 12.96
C GLU A 9 11.36 15.37 11.99
N ARG A 10 12.56 15.38 11.39
CA ARG A 10 13.02 14.28 10.53
C ARG A 10 13.68 13.19 11.37
N VAL A 11 13.05 12.02 11.42
CA VAL A 11 13.52 10.86 12.20
C VAL A 11 14.56 10.02 11.43
N GLY A 12 14.70 10.24 10.12
CA GLY A 12 15.59 9.48 9.24
C GLY A 12 14.86 8.36 8.49
N PRO A 13 15.59 7.56 7.68
CA PRO A 13 15.01 6.41 6.99
C PRO A 13 14.63 5.31 7.99
N LEU A 14 13.48 4.69 7.78
CA LEU A 14 13.02 3.55 8.60
C LEU A 14 13.69 2.24 8.17
N LEU A 15 13.94 2.07 6.87
CA LEU A 15 14.48 0.86 6.27
C LEU A 15 15.54 1.19 5.21
N PRO A 16 16.49 0.27 4.93
CA PRO A 16 17.48 0.47 3.86
C PRO A 16 16.84 0.51 2.46
N PRO A 17 17.41 1.26 1.51
CA PRO A 17 16.96 1.27 0.11
C PRO A 17 17.37 -0.03 -0.63
N GLU A 18 16.72 -0.39 -1.75
CA GLU A 18 15.57 0.29 -2.38
C GLU A 18 14.24 -0.12 -1.75
N ASP A 19 13.50 0.86 -1.23
CA ASP A 19 12.21 0.67 -0.56
C ASP A 19 11.32 1.91 -0.73
N LYS A 20 10.02 1.71 -0.95
CA LYS A 20 9.03 2.79 -1.15
C LYS A 20 7.62 2.35 -0.80
N ASP A 21 6.62 3.18 -1.13
CA ASP A 21 5.19 2.91 -0.90
C ASP A 21 4.89 2.50 0.55
N ALA A 22 5.47 3.25 1.49
CA ALA A 22 5.50 2.90 2.90
C ALA A 22 4.48 3.71 3.71
N SER A 23 3.79 3.05 4.64
CA SER A 23 2.89 3.71 5.60
C SER A 23 2.81 2.91 6.90
N LEU A 24 2.76 3.65 8.02
CA LEU A 24 2.48 3.07 9.33
C LEU A 24 0.98 2.79 9.44
N PHE A 25 0.63 1.70 10.12
CA PHE A 25 -0.73 1.53 10.61
C PHE A 25 -1.07 2.63 11.63
N PRO A 26 -2.35 3.05 11.73
CA PRO A 26 -2.77 4.08 12.67
C PRO A 26 -2.88 3.59 14.14
N ARG A 27 -2.47 2.33 14.44
CA ARG A 27 -2.31 1.82 15.79
C ARG A 27 -1.18 0.78 15.91
N CYS A 28 -0.80 0.49 17.15
CA CYS A 28 0.18 -0.56 17.46
C CYS A 28 -0.47 -1.93 17.60
N PHE A 29 0.30 -2.98 17.31
CA PHE A 29 -0.09 -4.39 17.42
C PHE A 29 0.80 -5.09 18.43
N LYS A 30 0.20 -5.59 19.52
CA LYS A 30 0.94 -6.24 20.62
C LYS A 30 2.10 -5.37 21.12
N GLY A 31 1.86 -4.07 21.28
CA GLY A 31 2.84 -3.09 21.75
C GLY A 31 3.90 -2.67 20.71
N ARG A 32 3.77 -3.05 19.44
CA ARG A 32 4.73 -2.72 18.37
C ARG A 32 4.09 -1.92 17.25
N PHE A 33 4.84 -1.00 16.68
CA PHE A 33 4.49 -0.33 15.43
C PHE A 33 4.50 -1.34 14.28
N ALA A 34 3.60 -1.16 13.33
CA ALA A 34 3.56 -1.93 12.09
C ALA A 34 3.73 -1.00 10.90
N LEU A 35 4.61 -1.37 9.98
CA LEU A 35 4.92 -0.64 8.75
C LEU A 35 4.61 -1.54 7.57
N ILE A 36 3.73 -1.08 6.68
CA ILE A 36 3.65 -1.61 5.33
C ILE A 36 4.67 -0.86 4.48
N HIS A 37 5.41 -1.57 3.64
CA HIS A 37 6.44 -1.01 2.77
C HIS A 37 6.68 -1.93 1.58
N ARG A 38 7.61 -1.56 0.69
CA ARG A 38 7.75 -2.21 -0.62
C ARG A 38 9.23 -2.22 -1.04
N PRO A 39 10.03 -3.14 -0.49
CA PRO A 39 11.40 -3.33 -0.92
C PRO A 39 11.44 -3.91 -2.33
N ILE A 40 12.49 -3.58 -3.08
CA ILE A 40 12.78 -4.20 -4.37
C ILE A 40 13.82 -5.30 -4.14
N ILE A 41 13.39 -6.55 -4.25
CA ILE A 41 14.23 -7.73 -3.99
C ILE A 41 14.34 -8.53 -5.29
N ARG A 42 15.55 -8.60 -5.85
CA ARG A 42 15.83 -9.30 -7.12
C ARG A 42 14.94 -8.81 -8.29
N GLY A 43 14.63 -7.52 -8.30
CA GLY A 43 13.77 -6.89 -9.31
C GLY A 43 12.26 -7.07 -9.08
N GLU A 44 11.87 -7.89 -8.12
CA GLU A 44 10.47 -8.08 -7.73
C GLU A 44 10.07 -7.09 -6.64
N ALA A 45 8.83 -6.64 -6.70
CA ALA A 45 8.33 -5.57 -5.86
C ALA A 45 6.98 -5.98 -5.26
N HIS A 46 7.03 -6.77 -4.19
CA HIS A 46 5.87 -7.15 -3.37
C HIS A 46 5.61 -6.13 -2.27
N ILE A 47 4.41 -6.10 -1.72
CA ILE A 47 4.11 -5.37 -0.48
C ILE A 47 4.54 -6.24 0.71
N TRP A 48 5.26 -5.65 1.65
CA TRP A 48 5.75 -6.28 2.87
C TRP A 48 5.17 -5.60 4.10
N ILE A 49 5.20 -6.31 5.23
CA ILE A 49 4.93 -5.78 6.56
C ILE A 49 6.12 -6.04 7.48
N SER A 50 6.44 -5.06 8.32
CA SER A 50 7.52 -5.10 9.31
C SER A 50 7.06 -4.52 10.63
N PHE A 51 7.68 -4.94 11.73
CA PHE A 51 7.33 -4.49 13.08
C PHE A 51 8.51 -3.83 13.78
N SER A 52 8.21 -2.85 14.64
CA SER A 52 9.21 -2.16 15.44
C SER A 52 8.71 -1.88 16.85
N PRO A 53 9.53 -2.04 17.90
CA PRO A 53 9.18 -1.61 19.25
C PRO A 53 9.34 -0.09 19.46
N ASP A 54 10.09 0.62 18.60
CA ASP A 54 10.59 1.97 18.90
C ASP A 54 10.69 2.92 17.68
N LEU A 55 10.15 2.51 16.53
CA LEU A 55 10.23 3.20 15.22
C LEU A 55 11.65 3.31 14.64
N LYS A 56 12.65 2.70 15.26
CA LYS A 56 14.05 2.75 14.83
C LYS A 56 14.54 1.37 14.38
N HIS A 57 14.24 0.34 15.15
CA HIS A 57 14.66 -1.03 14.87
C HIS A 57 13.49 -1.81 14.28
N TRP A 58 13.63 -2.23 13.03
CA TRP A 58 12.59 -2.94 12.28
C TRP A 58 12.98 -4.40 12.06
N GLY A 59 12.02 -5.30 12.24
CA GLY A 59 12.19 -6.74 12.09
C GLY A 59 10.87 -7.44 11.77
N ASP A 60 10.87 -8.77 11.88
CA ASP A 60 9.70 -9.62 11.56
C ASP A 60 9.12 -9.37 10.17
N HIS A 61 10.00 -9.09 9.20
CA HIS A 61 9.65 -8.81 7.81
C HIS A 61 8.89 -9.99 7.18
N ARG A 62 7.74 -9.71 6.57
CA ARG A 62 6.92 -10.71 5.88
C ARG A 62 6.38 -10.15 4.58
N VAL A 63 6.35 -10.97 3.53
CA VAL A 63 5.56 -10.66 2.33
C VAL A 63 4.10 -10.63 2.74
N LEU A 64 3.43 -9.50 2.46
CA LEU A 64 2.03 -9.28 2.78
C LEU A 64 1.13 -9.50 1.56
N ILE A 65 1.46 -8.84 0.45
CA ILE A 65 0.75 -8.99 -0.82
C ILE A 65 1.80 -9.23 -1.91
N PRO A 66 1.93 -10.47 -2.43
CA PRO A 66 2.83 -10.77 -3.54
C PRO A 66 2.25 -10.26 -4.86
N ILE A 67 3.11 -10.11 -5.87
CA ILE A 67 2.65 -9.95 -7.27
C ILE A 67 1.93 -11.21 -7.73
N ARG A 68 1.07 -11.11 -8.74
CA ARG A 68 0.38 -12.27 -9.33
C ARG A 68 0.75 -12.43 -10.81
N PRO A 69 1.68 -13.33 -11.17
CA PRO A 69 2.06 -13.56 -12.57
C PRO A 69 0.85 -13.79 -13.47
N GLY A 70 0.76 -13.07 -14.59
CA GLY A 70 -0.36 -13.14 -15.53
C GLY A 70 -1.58 -12.26 -15.21
N TRP A 71 -1.61 -11.59 -14.06
CA TRP A 71 -2.70 -10.71 -13.64
C TRP A 71 -2.40 -9.22 -13.92
N TRP A 72 -3.35 -8.36 -13.58
CA TRP A 72 -3.22 -6.90 -13.72
C TRP A 72 -2.18 -6.30 -12.75
N ASP A 73 -1.81 -7.04 -11.70
CA ASP A 73 -0.83 -6.69 -10.67
C ASP A 73 0.36 -7.67 -10.67
N SER A 74 0.81 -8.01 -11.88
CA SER A 74 1.80 -9.05 -12.14
C SER A 74 3.24 -8.59 -12.07
N HIS A 75 3.54 -7.32 -12.35
CA HIS A 75 4.91 -6.82 -12.39
C HIS A 75 5.32 -6.23 -11.04
N ARG A 76 4.47 -5.38 -10.46
CA ARG A 76 4.73 -4.72 -9.18
C ARG A 76 3.41 -4.48 -8.43
N VAL A 77 3.48 -4.51 -7.10
CA VAL A 77 2.42 -4.02 -6.22
C VAL A 77 3.00 -3.07 -5.19
N GLY A 78 2.22 -2.10 -4.74
CA GLY A 78 2.63 -1.15 -3.71
C GLY A 78 1.41 -0.55 -3.00
N LEU A 79 1.60 -0.14 -1.75
CA LEU A 79 0.54 0.50 -0.98
C LEU A 79 0.15 1.84 -1.64
N GLY A 80 -1.14 2.16 -1.58
CA GLY A 80 -1.67 3.44 -2.02
C GLY A 80 -1.94 4.39 -0.87
N ALA A 81 -2.97 4.05 -0.09
CA ALA A 81 -3.39 4.81 1.09
C ALA A 81 -2.92 4.13 2.38
N GLN A 82 -2.92 4.88 3.49
CA GLN A 82 -2.77 4.29 4.82
C GLN A 82 -3.84 3.19 5.03
N PRO A 83 -3.52 2.07 5.69
CA PRO A 83 -4.52 1.05 6.03
C PRO A 83 -5.70 1.65 6.79
N ILE A 84 -6.91 1.36 6.32
CA ILE A 84 -8.16 1.86 6.90
C ILE A 84 -8.75 0.77 7.80
N GLU A 85 -9.04 1.10 9.05
CA GLU A 85 -9.69 0.17 9.97
C GLU A 85 -11.19 0.06 9.66
N THR A 86 -11.69 -1.17 9.56
CA THR A 86 -13.11 -1.49 9.33
C THR A 86 -13.52 -2.64 10.25
N PRO A 87 -14.83 -2.86 10.51
CA PRO A 87 -15.29 -4.00 11.30
C PRO A 87 -14.84 -5.37 10.74
N GLU A 88 -14.64 -5.48 9.42
CA GLU A 88 -14.24 -6.72 8.76
C GLU A 88 -12.71 -6.96 8.76
N GLY A 89 -11.92 -5.91 9.01
CA GLY A 89 -10.46 -5.94 9.01
C GLY A 89 -9.81 -4.63 8.56
N TRP A 90 -8.55 -4.70 8.15
CA TRP A 90 -7.85 -3.56 7.57
C TRP A 90 -8.04 -3.52 6.06
N LEU A 91 -8.76 -2.52 5.56
CA LEU A 91 -8.90 -2.27 4.14
C LEU A 91 -7.60 -1.65 3.59
N ILE A 92 -7.06 -2.32 2.59
CA ILE A 92 -5.84 -1.95 1.90
C ILE A 92 -6.19 -1.54 0.47
N VAL A 93 -5.99 -0.26 0.18
CA VAL A 93 -6.03 0.27 -1.18
C VAL A 93 -4.60 0.21 -1.72
N TYR A 94 -4.37 -0.62 -2.73
CA TYR A 94 -3.04 -0.84 -3.31
C TYR A 94 -3.05 -0.63 -4.81
N HIS A 95 -1.92 -0.20 -5.36
CA HIS A 95 -1.73 -0.20 -6.80
C HIS A 95 -1.08 -1.50 -7.26
N GLY A 96 -1.43 -1.90 -8.47
CA GLY A 96 -0.83 -3.02 -9.18
C GLY A 96 -0.43 -2.60 -10.59
N VAL A 97 0.71 -3.11 -11.03
CA VAL A 97 1.33 -2.77 -12.30
C VAL A 97 1.35 -3.99 -13.20
N ARG A 98 0.88 -3.82 -14.43
CA ARG A 98 1.10 -4.76 -15.53
C ARG A 98 1.96 -4.08 -16.58
N GLU A 99 3.03 -4.74 -17.00
CA GLU A 99 3.78 -4.32 -18.18
C GLU A 99 3.06 -4.77 -19.45
N ALA A 100 2.82 -3.83 -20.36
CA ALA A 100 2.33 -4.06 -21.70
C ALA A 100 3.36 -3.55 -22.72
N ALA A 101 3.18 -3.91 -23.99
CA ALA A 101 4.09 -3.50 -25.06
C ALA A 101 4.23 -1.97 -25.19
N SER A 102 3.18 -1.23 -24.85
CA SER A 102 3.14 0.24 -24.90
C SER A 102 3.59 0.92 -23.60
N GLY A 103 4.02 0.15 -22.59
CA GLY A 103 4.41 0.67 -21.28
C GLY A 103 3.67 0.02 -20.11
N SER A 104 3.93 0.53 -18.91
CA SER A 104 3.30 0.06 -17.67
C SER A 104 1.87 0.61 -17.54
N ILE A 105 0.95 -0.24 -17.07
CA ILE A 105 -0.42 0.17 -16.73
C ILE A 105 -0.61 0.02 -15.23
N TYR A 106 -0.93 1.13 -14.55
CA TYR A 106 -1.19 1.15 -13.10
C TYR A 106 -2.68 1.18 -12.84
N ARG A 107 -3.14 0.24 -12.03
CA ARG A 107 -4.54 0.12 -11.60
C ARG A 107 -4.60 -0.03 -10.08
N VAL A 108 -5.79 0.15 -9.52
CA VAL A 108 -6.04 0.08 -8.08
C VAL A 108 -6.84 -1.17 -7.76
N GLY A 109 -6.41 -1.91 -6.74
CA GLY A 109 -7.15 -3.02 -6.18
C GLY A 109 -7.36 -2.85 -4.68
N LEU A 110 -8.14 -3.76 -4.12
CA LEU A 110 -8.47 -3.79 -2.70
C LEU A 110 -8.03 -5.11 -2.08
N ALA A 111 -7.57 -5.06 -0.84
CA ALA A 111 -7.30 -6.22 -0.01
C ALA A 111 -7.81 -5.98 1.41
N LEU A 112 -8.11 -7.05 2.13
CA LEU A 112 -8.55 -7.00 3.51
C LEU A 112 -7.62 -7.86 4.36
N LEU A 113 -7.00 -7.25 5.37
CA LEU A 113 -6.14 -7.95 6.32
C LEU A 113 -6.91 -8.20 7.63
N ASP A 114 -6.46 -9.19 8.40
CA ASP A 114 -7.00 -9.45 9.73
C ASP A 114 -6.76 -8.28 10.70
N LEU A 115 -7.75 -8.00 11.55
CA LEU A 115 -7.76 -6.84 12.42
C LEU A 115 -6.68 -6.90 13.52
N GLU A 116 -6.41 -8.10 14.04
CA GLU A 116 -5.48 -8.31 15.17
C GLU A 116 -4.13 -8.88 14.72
N GLU A 117 -4.14 -9.63 13.62
CA GLU A 117 -2.96 -10.21 12.99
C GLU A 117 -2.77 -9.63 11.58
N PRO A 118 -2.31 -8.37 11.44
CA PRO A 118 -2.32 -7.62 10.17
C PRO A 118 -1.40 -8.21 9.10
N TRP A 119 -0.62 -9.25 9.41
CA TRP A 119 0.13 -10.04 8.43
C TRP A 119 -0.72 -11.11 7.72
N LYS A 120 -1.97 -11.31 8.12
CA LYS A 120 -2.89 -12.29 7.51
C LYS A 120 -3.77 -11.60 6.49
N LEU A 121 -3.53 -11.88 5.21
CA LEU A 121 -4.40 -11.50 4.11
C LEU A 121 -5.66 -12.36 4.13
N ARG A 122 -6.83 -11.75 4.40
CA ARG A 122 -8.13 -12.44 4.41
C ARG A 122 -8.75 -12.48 3.02
N PHE A 123 -8.76 -11.33 2.34
CA PHE A 123 -9.32 -11.19 1.00
C PHE A 123 -8.44 -10.31 0.14
N ARG A 124 -8.47 -10.55 -1.16
CA ARG A 124 -7.84 -9.71 -2.18
C ARG A 124 -8.72 -9.71 -3.41
N SER A 125 -9.00 -8.54 -3.96
CA SER A 125 -9.81 -8.42 -5.16
C SER A 125 -9.16 -9.18 -6.33
N GLN A 126 -9.96 -9.95 -7.05
CA GLN A 126 -9.50 -10.63 -8.27
C GLN A 126 -9.20 -9.58 -9.34
N GLU A 127 -10.17 -8.69 -9.57
CA GLU A 127 -10.04 -7.56 -10.49
C GLU A 127 -9.62 -6.27 -9.75
N TRP A 128 -9.22 -5.28 -10.54
CA TRP A 128 -9.02 -3.91 -10.10
C TRP A 128 -10.37 -3.20 -9.92
N VAL A 129 -10.42 -2.19 -9.06
CA VAL A 129 -11.61 -1.35 -8.79
C VAL A 129 -11.54 0.00 -9.49
N LEU A 130 -10.34 0.46 -9.83
CA LEU A 130 -10.13 1.67 -10.63
C LEU A 130 -8.94 1.47 -11.57
N GLY A 131 -9.05 1.99 -12.79
CA GLY A 131 -7.99 1.92 -13.79
C GLY A 131 -8.13 3.05 -14.82
N PRO A 132 -7.07 3.32 -15.61
CA PRO A 132 -7.03 4.48 -16.51
C PRO A 132 -8.12 4.41 -17.59
N SER A 133 -9.05 5.34 -17.54
CA SER A 133 -10.21 5.41 -18.41
C SER A 133 -10.44 6.83 -18.96
N ALA A 134 -10.15 7.85 -18.15
CA ALA A 134 -10.32 9.24 -18.57
C ALA A 134 -9.09 9.76 -19.33
N PRO A 135 -9.25 10.79 -20.19
CA PRO A 135 -8.14 11.39 -20.92
C PRO A 135 -6.94 11.80 -20.04
N TYR A 136 -7.18 12.31 -18.84
CA TYR A 136 -6.13 12.72 -17.90
C TYR A 136 -5.39 11.56 -17.21
N GLU A 137 -5.92 10.34 -17.30
CA GLU A 137 -5.28 9.12 -16.77
C GLU A 137 -4.52 8.38 -17.89
N GLN A 138 -4.96 8.57 -19.14
CA GLN A 138 -4.40 7.93 -20.33
C GLN A 138 -3.33 8.78 -21.04
N MET A 139 -3.29 10.09 -20.79
CA MET A 139 -2.34 11.02 -21.41
C MET A 139 -1.70 11.94 -20.36
N GLY A 140 -0.42 12.24 -20.54
CA GLY A 140 0.38 13.05 -19.63
C GLY A 140 1.84 12.61 -19.65
N ASP A 141 2.61 13.03 -18.66
CA ASP A 141 4.03 12.69 -18.55
C ASP A 141 4.26 11.18 -18.40
N VAL A 142 3.35 10.49 -17.70
CA VAL A 142 3.31 9.03 -17.60
C VAL A 142 1.88 8.55 -17.90
N PRO A 143 1.60 8.13 -19.15
CA PRO A 143 0.26 7.68 -19.54
C PRO A 143 -0.08 6.32 -18.92
N GLY A 144 -1.38 6.05 -18.74
CA GLY A 144 -1.86 4.75 -18.27
C GLY A 144 -1.71 4.56 -16.76
N VAL A 145 -1.84 5.63 -15.98
CA VAL A 145 -1.63 5.62 -14.54
C VAL A 145 -2.85 6.09 -13.77
N VAL A 146 -3.33 5.25 -12.86
CA VAL A 146 -4.09 5.67 -11.69
C VAL A 146 -3.31 5.24 -10.46
N PHE A 147 -2.90 6.21 -9.63
CA PHE A 147 -2.10 5.99 -8.43
C PHE A 147 -2.78 6.59 -7.19
N PRO A 148 -3.27 5.76 -6.26
CA PRO A 148 -3.92 6.24 -5.03
C PRO A 148 -2.88 6.82 -4.07
N GLY A 149 -3.08 8.06 -3.62
CA GLY A 149 -2.17 8.76 -2.69
C GLY A 149 -2.72 8.93 -1.26
N GLY A 150 -3.99 8.66 -1.04
CA GLY A 150 -4.67 8.83 0.24
C GLY A 150 -6.13 8.44 0.14
N ALA A 151 -6.78 8.27 1.29
CA ALA A 151 -8.19 7.95 1.39
C ALA A 151 -8.76 8.57 2.66
N ILE A 152 -10.02 8.98 2.60
CA ILE A 152 -10.79 9.49 3.73
C ILE A 152 -12.04 8.61 3.81
N LEU A 153 -12.26 8.02 4.98
CA LEU A 153 -13.49 7.31 5.28
C LEU A 153 -14.40 8.26 6.05
N ASP A 154 -15.53 8.62 5.46
CA ASP A 154 -16.58 9.37 6.12
C ASP A 154 -17.55 8.38 6.79
N GLN A 155 -17.50 8.30 8.12
CA GLN A 155 -18.31 7.36 8.90
C GLN A 155 -19.78 7.81 9.05
N GLU A 156 -20.08 9.08 8.76
CA GLU A 156 -21.44 9.62 8.94
C GLU A 156 -22.29 9.47 7.67
N ASN A 157 -21.64 9.32 6.51
CA ASN A 157 -22.28 9.17 5.20
C ASN A 157 -22.00 7.80 4.57
N GLU A 158 -22.30 6.71 5.28
CA GLU A 158 -22.40 5.37 4.68
C GLU A 158 -23.66 5.28 3.80
N SER A 159 -23.71 6.03 2.69
CA SER A 159 -24.71 5.79 1.65
C SER A 159 -24.22 4.63 0.78
N LEU A 160 -24.88 3.48 0.90
CA LEU A 160 -24.75 2.32 0.00
C LEU A 160 -25.18 2.66 -1.43
#